data_AF-A0A7T8HH77-F1
#
_entry.id   AF-A0A7T8HH77-F1
#
_cell.length_a   1.000
_cell.length_b   1.000
_cell.length_c   1.000
_cell.angle_alpha   90.00
_cell.angle_beta   90.00
_cell.angle_gamma   90.00
#
_symmetry.space_group_name_H-M   'P 1'
#
loop_
_entity.id
_entity.type
_entity.pdbx_description
1 polymer ?
#
loop_
_entity_poly.entity_id
_entity_poly.type
_entity_poly.pdbx_seq_one_letter_code
_entity_poly.pdbx_strand_id
1 'polypeptide(L)' 'MQQNYQDAMAIVAKYGNPDLFLTYTCNPKAQEITENLRDHERYEHRPDLVSIVYHLHLAQLQQDIKDRHVLGVPVA' A
#
# COMPACT_ATOMS: atom_id res chain seq x y z
N MET A 1 -18.15 2.91 -8.96
CA MET A 1 -18.63 2.25 -7.73
C MET A 1 -19.18 0.86 -8.01
N GLN A 2 -20.19 0.69 -8.89
CA GLN A 2 -20.76 -0.61 -9.22
C GLN A 2 -19.74 -1.60 -9.83
N GLN A 3 -18.88 -1.12 -10.74
CA GLN A 3 -17.82 -1.96 -11.34
C GLN A 3 -16.85 -2.50 -10.28
N ASN A 4 -16.28 -1.64 -9.43
CA ASN A 4 -15.34 -2.07 -8.38
C ASN A 4 -15.97 -3.10 -7.42
N TYR A 5 -17.25 -2.96 -7.11
CA TYR A 5 -17.98 -3.96 -6.33
C TYR A 5 -18.10 -5.28 -7.09
N GLN A 6 -18.48 -5.25 -8.37
CA GLN A 6 -18.56 -6.46 -9.20
C GLN A 6 -17.20 -7.16 -9.33
N ASP A 7 -16.11 -6.40 -9.52
CA ASP A 7 -14.75 -6.94 -9.60
C ASP A 7 -14.35 -7.61 -8.27
N ALA A 8 -14.65 -6.96 -7.14
CA ALA A 8 -14.41 -7.53 -5.81
C ALA A 8 -15.23 -8.82 -5.59
N MET A 9 -16.51 -8.81 -5.97
CA MET A 9 -17.37 -9.99 -5.88
C MET A 9 -16.91 -11.13 -6.79
N ALA A 10 -16.34 -10.83 -7.96
CA ALA A 10 -15.76 -11.84 -8.85
C ALA A 10 -14.52 -12.51 -8.22
N ILE A 11 -13.68 -11.73 -7.51
CA ILE A 11 -12.54 -12.27 -6.75
C ILE A 11 -13.03 -13.17 -5.61
N VAL A 12 -14.01 -12.70 -4.83
CA VAL A 12 -14.60 -13.48 -3.72
C VAL A 12 -15.26 -14.76 -4.20
N ALA A 13 -15.99 -14.71 -5.32
CA ALA A 13 -16.61 -15.89 -5.91
C ALA A 13 -15.58 -16.94 -6.37
N LYS A 14 -14.38 -16.50 -6.77
CA LYS A 14 -13.31 -17.39 -7.24
C LYS A 14 -12.47 -17.99 -6.11
N TYR A 15 -12.10 -17.17 -5.12
CA TYR A 15 -11.12 -17.52 -4.09
C TYR A 15 -11.71 -17.63 -2.68
N GLY A 16 -13.01 -17.40 -2.53
CA GLY A 16 -13.67 -17.31 -1.22
C GLY A 16 -13.54 -15.92 -0.58
N ASN A 17 -14.07 -15.80 0.63
CA ASN A 17 -14.00 -14.55 1.37
C ASN A 17 -12.56 -14.31 1.86
N PRO A 18 -12.06 -13.06 1.79
CA PRO A 18 -10.75 -12.73 2.34
C PRO A 18 -10.78 -12.81 3.87
N ASP A 19 -9.74 -13.39 4.46
CA ASP A 19 -9.55 -13.36 5.92
C ASP A 19 -9.11 -11.98 6.41
N LEU A 20 -8.42 -11.21 5.56
CA LEU A 20 -7.85 -9.91 5.90
C LEU A 20 -8.15 -8.86 4.82
N PHE A 21 -8.49 -7.65 5.26
CA PHE A 21 -8.61 -6.47 4.41
C PHE A 21 -7.69 -5.37 4.96
N LEU A 22 -6.63 -5.04 4.23
CA LEU A 22 -5.58 -4.12 4.69
C LEU A 22 -5.68 -2.78 3.97
N THR A 23 -5.63 -1.70 4.75
CA THR A 23 -5.45 -0.34 4.22
C THR A 23 -4.04 0.12 4.54
N TYR A 24 -3.28 0.50 3.52
CA TYR A 24 -1.94 1.05 3.69
C TYR A 24 -1.94 2.54 3.32
N THR A 25 -1.42 3.39 4.21
CA THR A 25 -1.40 4.85 4.05
C THR A 25 0.01 5.38 4.24
N CYS A 26 0.41 6.37 3.45
CA CYS A 26 1.68 7.07 3.63
C CYS A 26 1.48 8.24 4.58
N ASN A 27 2.38 8.41 5.56
CA ASN A 27 2.47 9.62 6.36
C ASN A 27 3.43 10.60 5.68
N PRO A 28 2.98 11.78 5.20
CA PRO A 28 3.87 12.74 4.55
C PRO A 28 4.96 13.33 5.45
N LYS A 29 4.87 13.13 6.78
CA LYS A 29 5.90 13.50 7.75
C LYS A 29 6.93 12.40 7.98
N ALA A 30 6.93 11.33 7.17
CA ALA A 30 7.94 10.29 7.21
C ALA A 30 9.33 10.88 6.94
N GLN A 31 10.34 10.34 7.62
CA GLN A 31 11.71 10.85 7.57
C GLN A 31 12.24 10.87 6.12
N GLU A 32 11.96 9.81 5.37
CA GLU A 32 12.34 9.65 3.97
C GLU A 32 11.79 10.76 3.07
N ILE A 33 10.61 11.32 3.41
CA ILE A 33 10.03 12.44 2.68
C ILE A 33 10.68 13.73 3.17
N THR A 34 10.70 13.98 4.49
CA THR A 34 11.18 15.24 5.04
C THR A 34 12.66 15.52 4.76
N GLU A 35 13.50 14.48 4.69
CA GLU A 35 14.93 14.61 4.38
C GLU A 35 15.22 14.88 2.90
N ASN A 36 14.27 14.55 2.02
CA ASN A 36 14.41 14.73 0.57
C ASN A 36 13.60 15.93 0.05
N LEU A 37 12.98 16.71 0.95
CA LEU A 37 12.41 18.01 0.64
C LEU A 37 13.51 19.07 0.64
N ARG A 38 13.40 20.03 -0.28
CA ARG A 38 14.27 21.21 -0.28
C ARG A 38 13.87 22.16 0.86
N ASP A 39 14.76 23.09 1.19
CA ASP A 39 14.46 24.12 2.19
C ASP A 39 13.15 24.86 1.84
N HIS A 40 12.24 24.91 2.81
CA HIS A 40 10.89 25.49 2.69
C HIS A 40 9.96 24.80 1.68
N GLU A 41 10.36 23.69 1.07
CA GLU A 41 9.49 22.88 0.23
C GLU A 41 8.48 22.12 1.08
N ARG A 42 7.26 22.05 0.57
CA ARG A 42 6.13 21.39 1.21
C ARG A 42 5.88 20.05 0.54
N TYR A 43 5.61 19.00 1.32
CA TYR A 43 5.32 17.68 0.77
C TYR A 43 4.11 17.70 -0.16
N GLU A 44 3.14 18.60 0.07
CA GLU A 44 1.96 18.76 -0.80
C GLU A 44 2.34 19.17 -2.23
N HIS A 45 3.52 19.79 -2.42
CA HIS A 45 4.02 20.22 -3.72
C HIS A 45 4.95 19.18 -4.37
N ARG A 46 5.26 18.08 -3.68
CA ARG A 46 6.12 16.97 -4.17
C ARG A 46 5.39 15.63 -4.11
N PRO A 47 4.26 15.49 -4.83
CA PRO A 47 3.51 14.24 -4.86
C PRO A 47 4.32 13.07 -5.45
N ASP A 48 5.30 13.37 -6.31
CA ASP A 48 6.28 12.41 -6.82
C ASP A 48 7.06 11.74 -5.69
N LEU A 49 7.60 12.54 -4.76
CA LEU A 49 8.39 12.06 -3.62
C LEU A 49 7.53 11.21 -2.69
N VAL A 50 6.33 11.69 -2.34
CA VAL A 50 5.39 10.95 -1.49
C VAL A 50 4.98 9.63 -2.15
N SER A 51 4.72 9.63 -3.46
CA SER A 51 4.37 8.42 -4.21
C SER A 51 5.52 7.41 -4.25
N ILE A 52 6.76 7.86 -4.46
CA ILE A 52 7.94 6.99 -4.45
C ILE A 52 8.09 6.31 -3.08
N VAL A 53 8.04 7.08 -1.99
CA VAL A 53 8.16 6.53 -0.63
C VAL A 53 7.02 5.54 -0.33
N TYR A 54 5.78 5.88 -0.70
CA TYR A 54 4.64 4.97 -0.57
C TYR A 54 4.85 3.65 -1.32
N HIS A 55 5.32 3.69 -2.58
CA HIS A 55 5.54 2.49 -3.38
C HIS A 55 6.67 1.62 -2.84
N LEU A 56 7.75 2.23 -2.34
CA LEU A 56 8.86 1.50 -1.70
C LEU A 56 8.38 0.75 -0.45
N HIS A 57 7.64 1.43 0.43
CA HIS A 57 7.12 0.77 1.63
C HIS A 57 6.03 -0.25 1.30
N LEU A 58 5.18 0.00 0.30
CA LEU A 58 4.18 -0.97 -0.15
C LEU A 58 4.84 -2.24 -0.70
N ALA A 59 5.92 -2.10 -1.47
CA ALA A 59 6.67 -3.25 -1.97
C ALA A 59 7.28 -4.06 -0.82
N GLN A 60 7.82 -3.39 0.20
CA GLN A 60 8.34 -4.05 1.40
C GLN A 60 7.23 -4.81 2.14
N LEU A 61 6.06 -4.19 2.35
CA LEU A 61 4.91 -4.84 2.98
C LEU A 61 4.45 -6.06 2.18
N GLN A 62 4.39 -5.97 0.85
CA GLN A 62 4.05 -7.11 0.00
C GLN A 62 5.05 -8.25 0.15
N GLN A 63 6.34 -7.96 0.25
CA GLN A 63 7.39 -8.95 0.50
C GLN A 63 7.21 -9.61 1.87
N ASP A 64 6.94 -8.81 2.90
CA ASP A 64 6.74 -9.31 4.25
C ASP A 64 5.53 -10.25 4.33
N ILE A 65 4.43 -9.92 3.63
CA ILE A 65 3.23 -10.75 3.60
C ILE A 65 3.44 -12.01 2.76
N LYS A 66 4.00 -11.89 1.55
CA LYS A 66 4.07 -13.00 0.59
C LYS A 66 5.23 -13.96 0.84
N ASP A 67 6.40 -13.42 1.18
CA ASP A 67 7.64 -14.22 1.24
C ASP A 67 8.03 -14.52 2.69
N ARG A 68 7.79 -13.56 3.60
CA ARG A 68 8.10 -13.74 5.03
C ARG A 68 6.93 -14.25 5.84
N HIS A 69 5.73 -14.32 5.24
CA HIS A 69 4.51 -14.86 5.85
C HIS A 69 4.17 -14.23 7.21
N VAL A 70 4.42 -12.92 7.38
CA VAL A 70 4.22 -12.24 8.68
C VAL A 70 2.77 -12.25 9.16
N LEU A 71 1.81 -12.46 8.24
CA LEU A 71 0.38 -12.56 8.51
C LEU A 71 -0.14 -13.99 8.29
N GLY A 72 0.74 -14.99 8.27
CA GLY A 72 0.43 -16.37 7.90
C GLY A 72 0.79 -16.69 6.45
N VAL A 73 0.65 -17.97 6.08
CA VAL A 73 0.96 -18.46 4.74
C VAL A 73 -0.19 -18.08 3.80
N PRO A 74 0.05 -17.32 2.71
CA PRO A 74 -0.97 -17.00 1.73
C PRO A 74 -1.53 -18.30 1.13
N VAL A 75 -2.85 -18.44 1.20
CA VAL A 75 -3.59 -19.50 0.53
C VAL A 75 -4.24 -18.87 -0.70
N ALA A 76 -4.05 -19.50 -1.86
CA ALA A 76 -4.62 -19.06 -3.12
C ALA A 76 -5.95 -19.78 -3.39
#